data_AF-X8CLF4-F1
#
_entry.id   AF-X8CLF4-F1
#
_cell.length_a   1.000
_cell.length_b   1.000
_cell.length_c   1.000
_cell.angle_alpha   90.00
_cell.angle_beta   90.00
_cell.angle_gamma   90.00
#
_symmetry.space_group_name_H-M   'P 1'
#
loop_
_entity.id
_entity.type
_entity.pdbx_description
1 polymer ?
#
loop_
_entity_poly.entity_id
_entity_poly.type
_entity_poly.pdbx_seq_one_letter_code
_entity_poly.pdbx_strand_id
1 'polypeptide(L)'
;MAYLVNVTVRPGYNFADADDALSYGHGVCGKVLHGRSYAQLVGDVKADFDTSDEYQASYLISQAVNELCPALIWQLRNSAAGYRPPPGGG
;
A
#
# COMPACT_ATOMS: atom_id res chain seq x y z
N MET A 1 12.45 9.50 1.21
CA MET A 1 11.89 9.72 2.56
C MET A 1 10.45 10.27 2.53
N ALA A 2 9.68 10.06 1.47
CA ALA A 2 8.30 10.56 1.34
C ALA A 2 7.27 9.61 1.98
N TYR A 3 7.65 8.34 2.18
CA TYR A 3 6.76 7.35 2.79
C TYR A 3 6.29 7.80 4.17
N LEU A 4 7.23 7.96 5.10
CA LEU A 4 7.00 8.38 6.49
C LEU A 4 6.15 9.65 6.61
N VAL A 5 6.38 10.65 5.75
CA VAL A 5 5.68 11.94 5.80
C VAL A 5 4.21 11.79 5.40
N ASN A 6 3.86 10.92 4.44
CA ASN A 6 2.46 10.82 4.01
C ASN A 6 1.60 9.95 4.94
N VAL A 7 2.19 8.98 5.65
CA VAL A 7 1.45 8.08 6.55
C VAL A 7 1.25 8.61 7.96
N THR A 8 2.13 9.48 8.45
CA THR A 8 1.93 10.12 9.76
C THR A 8 1.16 11.44 9.68
N VAL A 9 1.13 12.09 8.51
CA VAL A 9 0.57 13.45 8.37
C VAL A 9 -0.80 13.45 7.67
N ARG A 10 -1.14 12.41 6.90
CA ARG A 10 -2.43 12.35 6.20
C ARG A 10 -3.48 11.69 7.11
N PRO A 11 -4.54 12.41 7.53
CA PRO A 11 -5.61 11.82 8.33
C PRO A 11 -6.26 10.66 7.56
N GLY A 12 -6.43 9.52 8.22
CA GLY A 12 -7.00 8.30 7.64
C GLY A 12 -6.09 7.07 7.70
N TYR A 13 -4.79 7.25 7.97
CA TYR A 13 -3.90 6.14 8.32
C TYR A 13 -3.54 6.24 9.81
N ASN A 14 -4.26 5.51 10.66
CA ASN A 14 -4.09 5.54 12.12
C ASN A 14 -2.83 4.75 12.57
N PHE A 15 -1.67 5.02 11.97
CA PHE A 15 -0.41 4.47 12.45
C PHE A 15 -0.08 5.10 13.80
N ALA A 16 0.33 4.28 14.77
CA ALA A 16 0.71 4.75 16.10
C ALA A 16 1.97 5.63 16.03
N ASP A 17 2.98 5.19 15.28
CA ASP A 17 4.27 5.87 15.13
C ASP A 17 4.93 5.57 13.77
N ALA A 18 6.02 6.27 13.49
CA ALA A 18 6.86 6.08 12.30
C ALA A 18 7.38 4.64 12.13
N ASP A 19 7.70 3.96 13.23
CA ASP A 19 8.22 2.58 13.22
C ASP A 19 7.14 1.57 12.79
N ASP A 20 5.90 1.76 13.27
CA ASP A 20 4.74 0.95 12.88
C ASP A 20 4.47 1.07 11.38
N ALA A 21 4.55 2.29 10.85
CA ALA A 21 4.39 2.52 9.42
C ALA A 21 5.51 1.84 8.60
N LEU A 22 6.77 1.92 9.06
CA LEU A 22 7.88 1.21 8.41
C LEU A 22 7.68 -0.30 8.44
N SER A 23 7.33 -0.86 9.59
CA SER A 23 7.02 -2.29 9.75
C SER A 23 5.89 -2.73 8.80
N TYR A 24 4.82 -1.95 8.71
CA TYR A 24 3.72 -2.22 7.79
C TYR A 24 4.18 -2.17 6.32
N GLY A 25 4.94 -1.15 5.93
CA GLY A 25 5.50 -1.04 4.59
C GLY A 25 6.43 -2.19 4.22
N HIS A 26 7.27 -2.66 5.15
CA HIS A 26 8.07 -3.88 4.98
C HIS A 26 7.20 -5.13 4.84
N GLY A 27 6.09 -5.21 5.58
CA GLY A 27 5.08 -6.25 5.41
C GLY A 27 4.48 -6.27 4.00
N VAL A 28 4.14 -5.10 3.44
CA VAL A 28 3.66 -4.98 2.05
C VAL A 28 4.73 -5.46 1.07
N CYS A 29 5.99 -5.06 1.25
CA CYS A 29 7.11 -5.55 0.44
C CYS A 29 7.24 -7.09 0.50
N GLY A 30 7.12 -7.70 1.68
CA GLY A 30 7.13 -9.15 1.84
C GLY A 30 5.97 -9.84 1.13
N LYS A 31 4.76 -9.26 1.19
CA LYS A 31 3.60 -9.77 0.45
C LYS A 31 3.83 -9.73 -1.07
N VAL A 32 4.38 -8.62 -1.59
CA VAL A 32 4.74 -8.49 -3.02
C VAL A 32 5.77 -9.54 -3.41
N LEU A 33 6.81 -9.73 -2.59
CA LEU A 33 7.85 -10.73 -2.81
C LEU A 33 7.27 -12.15 -2.90
N HIS A 34 6.28 -12.48 -2.07
CA HIS A 34 5.55 -13.74 -2.11
C HIS A 34 4.55 -13.88 -3.28
N GLY A 35 4.47 -12.88 -4.17
CA GLY A 35 3.59 -12.92 -5.34
C GLY A 35 2.11 -12.63 -5.04
N ARG A 36 1.80 -11.97 -3.92
CA ARG A 36 0.44 -11.43 -3.69
C ARG A 36 0.06 -10.47 -4.82
N SER A 37 -1.17 -10.59 -5.29
CA SER A 37 -1.67 -9.68 -6.32
C SER A 37 -1.95 -8.29 -5.76
N TYR A 38 -1.92 -7.28 -6.63
CA TYR A 38 -2.17 -5.89 -6.24
C TYR A 38 -3.56 -5.72 -5.61
N ALA A 39 -4.58 -6.41 -6.13
CA ALA A 39 -5.93 -6.42 -5.59
C ALA A 39 -6.00 -6.91 -4.14
N GLN A 40 -5.24 -7.96 -3.81
CA GLN A 40 -5.17 -8.49 -2.45
C GLN A 40 -4.52 -7.50 -1.50
N LEU A 41 -3.44 -6.85 -1.93
CA LEU A 41 -2.77 -5.82 -1.13
C LEU A 41 -3.70 -4.64 -0.85
N VAL A 42 -4.43 -4.18 -1.86
CA VAL A 42 -5.43 -3.10 -1.72
C VAL A 42 -6.53 -3.52 -0.74
N GLY A 43 -7.06 -4.73 -0.87
CA GLY A 43 -8.07 -5.28 0.06
C GLY A 43 -7.57 -5.38 1.50
N ASP A 44 -6.34 -5.88 1.70
CA ASP A 44 -5.69 -5.94 3.01
C ASP A 44 -5.60 -4.55 3.63
N VAL A 45 -5.08 -3.55 2.90
CA VAL A 45 -4.96 -2.17 3.38
C VAL A 45 -6.33 -1.57 3.72
N LYS A 46 -7.35 -1.80 2.88
CA LYS A 46 -8.70 -1.33 3.14
C LYS A 46 -9.28 -1.91 4.43
N ALA A 47 -9.05 -3.20 4.68
CA ALA A 47 -9.46 -3.87 5.92
C ALA A 47 -8.66 -3.38 7.13
N ASP A 48 -7.35 -3.21 7.00
CA ASP A 48 -6.45 -2.81 8.08
C ASP A 48 -6.74 -1.36 8.56
N PHE A 49 -7.14 -0.47 7.64
CA PHE A 49 -7.46 0.93 7.95
C PHE A 49 -8.96 1.21 8.05
N ASP A 50 -9.81 0.19 7.96
CA ASP A 50 -11.27 0.32 7.91
C ASP A 50 -11.73 1.41 6.90
N THR A 51 -11.08 1.44 5.73
CA THR A 51 -11.31 2.45 4.68
C THR A 51 -11.91 1.82 3.43
N SER A 52 -12.89 2.51 2.84
CA SER A 52 -13.43 2.16 1.52
C SER A 52 -12.68 2.84 0.38
N ASP A 53 -11.80 3.80 0.69
CA ASP A 53 -11.05 4.59 -0.28
C ASP A 53 -9.90 3.78 -0.89
N GLU A 54 -10.12 3.38 -2.13
CA GLU A 54 -9.16 2.61 -2.89
C GLU A 54 -7.96 3.44 -3.39
N TYR A 55 -8.16 4.74 -3.64
CA TYR A 55 -7.06 5.63 -4.02
C TYR A 55 -6.10 5.80 -2.86
N GLN A 56 -6.62 5.91 -1.63
CA GLN A 56 -5.81 5.82 -0.41
C GLN A 56 -4.98 4.53 -0.47
N ALA A 57 -5.62 3.37 -0.47
CA ALA A 57 -4.95 2.09 -0.32
C ALA A 57 -3.86 1.85 -1.39
N SER A 58 -4.21 2.10 -2.66
CA SER A 58 -3.30 1.97 -3.80
C SER A 58 -2.09 2.92 -3.73
N TYR A 59 -2.31 4.15 -3.27
CA TYR A 59 -1.25 5.14 -3.07
C TYR A 59 -0.28 4.70 -1.98
N LEU A 60 -0.78 4.21 -0.84
CA LEU A 60 0.04 3.71 0.26
C LEU A 60 0.96 2.58 -0.21
N ILE A 61 0.40 1.58 -0.91
CA ILE A 61 1.16 0.42 -1.42
C ILE A 61 2.25 0.88 -2.37
N SER A 62 1.92 1.73 -3.33
CA SER A 62 2.87 2.21 -4.33
C SER A 62 3.99 3.01 -3.68
N GLN A 63 3.67 3.84 -2.70
CA GLN A 63 4.64 4.65 -1.96
C GLN A 63 5.54 3.78 -1.07
N ALA A 64 4.98 2.78 -0.37
CA ALA A 64 5.72 1.83 0.45
C ALA A 64 6.75 1.08 -0.40
N VAL A 65 6.30 0.51 -1.53
CA VAL A 65 7.17 -0.27 -2.41
C VAL A 65 8.22 0.60 -3.08
N ASN A 66 7.87 1.82 -3.50
CA ASN A 66 8.82 2.72 -4.15
C ASN A 66 9.97 3.13 -3.22
N GLU A 67 9.68 3.34 -1.94
CA GLU A 67 10.65 3.85 -0.97
C GLU A 67 11.41 2.74 -0.25
N LEU A 68 10.73 1.65 0.13
CA LEU A 68 11.32 0.57 0.95
C LEU A 68 11.87 -0.58 0.12
N CYS A 69 11.22 -0.94 -0.98
CA CYS A 69 11.61 -2.08 -1.81
C CYS A 69 11.54 -1.76 -3.31
N PRO A 70 12.34 -0.79 -3.81
CA PRO A 70 12.30 -0.38 -5.21
C PRO A 70 12.64 -1.53 -6.18
N ALA A 71 13.38 -2.55 -5.73
CA ALA A 71 13.64 -3.76 -6.50
C ALA A 71 12.36 -4.54 -6.88
N LEU A 72 11.30 -4.42 -6.09
CA LEU A 72 10.02 -5.11 -6.29
C LEU A 72 8.98 -4.24 -7.03
N ILE A 73 9.30 -3.00 -7.39
CA ILE A 73 8.42 -2.12 -8.18
C ILE A 73 7.91 -2.82 -9.44
N TRP A 74 8.80 -3.51 -10.16
CA TRP A 74 8.41 -4.21 -11.39
C TRP A 74 7.42 -5.33 -11.13
N GLN A 75 7.59 -6.09 -10.04
CA GLN A 75 6.67 -7.13 -9.64
C GLN A 75 5.31 -6.57 -9.22
N LEU A 76 5.31 -5.45 -8.48
CA LEU A 76 4.09 -4.74 -8.12
C LEU A 76 3.37 -4.22 -9.38
N ARG A 77 4.08 -3.54 -10.29
CA ARG A 77 3.52 -3.02 -11.54
C ARG A 77 2.97 -4.13 -12.43
N ASN A 78 3.69 -5.24 -12.54
CA ASN A 78 3.23 -6.40 -13.29
C ASN A 78 1.98 -7.03 -12.67
N SER A 79 1.89 -7.06 -11.33
CA SER A 79 0.70 -7.55 -10.61
C SER A 79 -0.47 -6.57 -10.66
N ALA A 80 -0.19 -5.27 -10.83
CA ALA A 80 -1.17 -4.23 -11.06
C ALA A 80 -1.58 -4.12 -12.54
N ALA A 81 -0.83 -4.73 -13.46
CA ALA A 81 -1.15 -4.73 -14.88
C ALA A 81 -2.44 -5.56 -15.10
N GLY A 82 -3.55 -4.86 -15.30
CA GLY A 82 -4.89 -5.46 -15.39
C GLY A 82 -5.73 -5.29 -14.12
N TYR A 83 -5.17 -4.72 -13.05
CA TYR A 83 -5.95 -4.27 -11.91
C TYR A 83 -6.85 -3.11 -12.35
N ARG A 84 -8.15 -3.36 -12.37
CA ARG A 84 -9.17 -2.33 -12.52
C ARG A 84 -9.79 -2.11 -11.15
N PRO A 85 -9.75 -0.87 -10.62
CA PRO A 85 -10.58 -0.53 -9.49
C PRO A 85 -12.02 -0.95 -9.76
N PRO A 86 -12.70 -1.62 -8.83
CA PRO A 86 -14.14 -1.82 -8.95
C PRO A 86 -14.81 -0.46 -9.20
N PRO A 87 -15.75 -0.37 -10.14
CA PRO A 87 -16.48 0.86 -10.39
C PRO A 87 -17.37 1.15 -9.18
N GLY A 88 -16.88 1.91 -8.21
CA GLY A 88 -17.65 2.28 -7.02
C GLY A 88 -16.80 2.92 -5.94
N GLY A 89 -16.90 4.25 -5.83
CA GLY A 89 -16.31 5.01 -4.74
C GLY A 89 -16.29 6.52 -5.00
N GLY A 90 -17.44 7.08 -5.41
CA GLY A 90 -17.71 8.52 -5.46
C GLY A 90 -19.08 8.79 -4.87
#